data_AF-A0A1G6LQ11-F1
#
_entry.id   AF-A0A1G6LQ11-F1
#
_cell.length_a   1.000
_cell.length_b   1.000
_cell.length_c   1.000
_cell.angle_alpha   90.00
_cell.angle_beta   90.00
_cell.angle_gamma   90.00
#
_symmetry.space_group_name_H-M   'P 1'
#
loop_
_entity.id
_entity.type
_entity.pdbx_description
1 polymer ?
#
loop_
_entity_poly.entity_id
_entity_poly.type
_entity_poly.pdbx_seq_one_letter_code
_entity_poly.pdbx_strand_id
1 'polypeptide(L)' 'MARKKKKQLDLAEVLNITTATAARRLNGTVPFDVVELMVVANWLDVPVESLQPPTRAGAA' A
#
# COMPACT_ATOMS: atom_id res chain seq x y z
N MET A 1 6.92 4.36 1.55
CA MET A 1 7.42 5.07 0.35
C MET A 1 8.59 6.01 0.68
N ALA A 2 8.36 7.17 1.31
CA ALA A 2 9.41 8.18 1.57
C ALA A 2 10.65 7.63 2.31
N ARG A 3 10.45 6.79 3.33
CA ARG A 3 11.56 6.18 4.11
C ARG A 3 12.47 5.27 3.29
N LYS A 4 11.94 4.63 2.23
CA LYS A 4 12.69 3.72 1.35
C LYS A 4 13.02 4.36 -0.01
N LYS A 5 12.92 5.69 -0.14
CA LYS A 5 13.17 6.48 -1.37
C LYS A 5 12.41 6.01 -2.63
N LYS A 6 11.28 5.33 -2.45
CA LYS A 6 10.47 4.82 -3.57
C LYS A 6 9.51 5.87 -4.09
N LYS A 7 9.40 5.97 -5.41
CA LYS A 7 8.57 6.94 -6.12
C LYS A 7 7.22 6.33 -6.49
N GLN A 8 6.27 7.19 -6.81
CA GLN A 8 4.95 6.79 -7.30
C GLN A 8 5.02 6.05 -8.64
N LEU A 9 5.98 6.39 -9.50
CA LEU A 9 6.22 5.66 -10.74
C LEU A 9 6.57 4.21 -10.47
N ASP A 10 7.48 3.96 -9.53
CA ASP A 10 7.89 2.61 -9.15
C ASP A 10 6.71 1.77 -8.62
N LEU A 11 5.77 2.39 -7.89
CA LEU A 11 4.54 1.73 -7.44
C LEU A 11 3.64 1.35 -8.62
N ALA A 12 3.54 2.22 -9.62
CA ALA A 12 2.75 1.99 -10.82
C ALA A 12 3.30 0.80 -11.61
N GLU A 13 4.63 0.72 -11.75
CA GLU A 13 5.33 -0.41 -12.38
C GLU A 13 5.11 -1.72 -11.61
N VAL A 14 5.26 -1.71 -10.29
CA VAL A 14 5.09 -2.90 -9.43
C VAL A 14 3.68 -3.48 -9.50
N LEU A 15 2.67 -2.61 -9.60
CA LEU A 15 1.27 -3.02 -9.66
C LEU A 15 0.74 -3.17 -11.09
N ASN A 16 1.57 -2.91 -12.10
CA ASN A 16 1.18 -2.88 -13.52
C ASN A 16 -0.06 -1.99 -13.77
N ILE A 17 -0.05 -0.78 -13.20
CA ILE A 17 -1.10 0.22 -13.34
C ILE A 17 -0.54 1.54 -13.85
N THR A 18 -1.43 2.48 -14.21
CA THR A 18 -1.00 3.83 -14.54
C THR A 18 -0.55 4.62 -13.31
N THR A 19 0.33 5.60 -13.52
CA THR A 19 0.73 6.55 -12.47
C THR A 19 -0.45 7.31 -11.87
N ALA A 20 -1.47 7.62 -12.67
CA ALA A 20 -2.70 8.26 -12.22
C ALA A 20 -3.49 7.36 -11.26
N THR A 21 -3.61 6.06 -11.56
CA THR A 21 -4.24 5.08 -10.67
C THR A 21 -3.45 4.93 -9.37
N ALA A 22 -2.11 4.85 -9.46
CA ALA A 22 -1.25 4.82 -8.27
C ALA A 22 -1.44 6.07 -7.38
N ALA A 23 -1.62 7.26 -7.98
CA ALA A 23 -1.91 8.50 -7.25
C ALA A 23 -3.21 8.39 -6.45
N ARG A 24 -4.28 7.89 -7.10
CA ARG A 24 -5.61 7.71 -6.51
C ARG A 24 -5.61 6.68 -5.38
N ARG A 25 -4.69 5.72 -5.40
CA ARG A 25 -4.54 4.78 -4.28
C ARG A 25 -3.77 5.38 -3.12
N LEU A 26 -2.67 6.06 -3.42
CA LEU A 26 -1.85 6.71 -2.40
C LEU A 26 -2.60 7.81 -1.64
N ASN A 27 -3.53 8.51 -2.30
CA ASN A 27 -4.35 9.53 -1.65
C ASN A 27 -5.64 8.97 -1.01
N GLY A 28 -5.89 7.66 -1.12
CA GLY A 28 -7.05 6.99 -0.52
C GLY A 28 -8.37 7.13 -1.28
N THR A 29 -8.40 7.74 -2.48
CA THR A 29 -9.62 7.85 -3.30
C THR A 29 -10.06 6.47 -3.81
N VAL A 30 -9.10 5.61 -4.12
CA VAL A 30 -9.34 4.22 -4.55
C VAL A 30 -8.64 3.29 -3.56
N PRO A 31 -9.36 2.34 -2.96
CA PRO A 31 -8.73 1.38 -2.04
C PRO A 31 -7.76 0.46 -2.80
N PHE A 32 -6.75 -0.03 -2.08
CA PHE A 32 -6.01 -1.21 -2.51
C PHE A 32 -6.83 -2.46 -2.21
N ASP A 33 -6.80 -3.44 -3.09
CA ASP A 33 -7.27 -4.78 -2.73
C ASP A 33 -6.22 -5.54 -1.90
N VAL A 34 -6.60 -6.72 -1.41
CA VAL A 34 -5.74 -7.55 -0.55
C VAL A 34 -4.48 -8.02 -1.27
N VAL A 35 -4.58 -8.42 -2.54
CA VAL A 35 -3.45 -8.90 -3.33
C VAL A 35 -2.45 -7.76 -3.55
N GLU A 36 -2.95 -6.58 -3.87
CA GLU A 36 -2.15 -5.39 -4.09
C GLU A 36 -1.47 -4.93 -2.80
N LEU A 37 -2.16 -5.00 -1.66
CA LEU A 37 -1.55 -4.75 -0.35
C LEU A 37 -0.40 -5.72 -0.07
N MET A 38 -0.58 -7.01 -0.34
CA MET A 38 0.48 -8.01 -0.16
C MET A 38 1.69 -7.72 -1.07
N VAL A 39 1.44 -7.38 -2.34
CA VAL A 39 2.49 -7.01 -3.29
C VAL A 39 3.24 -5.76 -2.84
N VAL A 40 2.52 -4.72 -2.42
CA VAL A 40 3.11 -3.47 -1.93
C VAL A 40 3.88 -3.69 -0.62
N ALA A 41 3.36 -4.51 0.29
CA ALA A 41 4.01 -4.86 1.55
C ALA A 41 5.33 -5.59 1.30
N ASN A 42 5.30 -6.64 0.47
CA ASN A 42 6.51 -7.37 0.06
C ASN A 42 7.51 -6.46 -0.65
N TRP A 43 7.04 -5.66 -1.60
CA TRP A 43 7.90 -4.71 -2.30
C TRP A 43 8.53 -3.71 -1.33
N LEU A 44 7.75 -3.18 -0.41
CA LEU A 44 8.25 -2.28 0.63
C LEU A 44 9.06 -2.99 1.70
N ASP A 45 9.22 -4.32 1.66
CA ASP A 45 9.91 -5.12 2.67
C ASP A 45 9.40 -4.73 4.07
N VAL A 46 8.07 -4.83 4.19
CA VAL A 46 7.27 -4.56 5.38
C VAL A 46 6.34 -5.77 5.56
N PRO A 47 6.31 -6.42 6.73
CA PRO A 47 5.37 -7.52 7.00
C PRO A 47 3.92 -7.05 6.81
N VAL A 48 3.09 -7.81 6.09
CA VAL A 48 1.70 -7.42 5.80
C VAL A 48 0.88 -7.29 7.08
N GLU A 49 1.23 -8.05 8.11
CA GLU A 49 0.64 -8.04 9.45
C GLU A 49 0.83 -6.68 10.14
N SER A 50 1.87 -5.94 9.78
CA SER A 50 2.11 -4.58 10.31
C SER A 50 1.23 -3.51 9.69
N LEU A 51 0.52 -3.82 8.58
CA LEU A 51 -0.44 -2.92 7.94
C LEU A 51 -1.84 -3.04 8.54
N GLN A 52 -2.03 -3.90 9.54
CA GLN A 52 -3.29 -3.99 10.27
C GLN A 52 -3.56 -2.68 11.02
N PRO A 53 -4.82 -2.20 11.02
CA PRO A 53 -5.19 -1.11 11.90
C PRO A 53 -4.89 -1.50 13.35
N PRO A 54 -4.53 -0.55 14.23
CA PRO A 54 -4.33 -0.85 15.64
C PRO A 54 -5.59 -1.54 16.17
N THR A 55 -5.42 -2.76 16.68
CA THR A 55 -6.50 -3.52 17.31
C THR A 55 -7.15 -2.62 18.36
N ARG A 56 -8.39 -2.22 18.12
CA ARG A 56 -9.20 -1.57 19.15
C ARG A 56 -9.52 -2.64 20.18
N ALA A 57 -8.70 -2.74 21.23
CA ALA A 57 -9.09 -3.45 22.43
C ALA A 57 -10.24 -2.66 23.07
N GLY A 58 -11.48 -3.11 22.88
CA GLY A 58 -12.65 -2.50 23.52
C GLY A 58 -13.94 -2.56 22.71
N ALA A 59 -14.60 -3.71 22.74
CA ALA A 59 -16.06 -3.84 22.71
C ALA A 59 -16.41 -5.16 23.40
N ALA A 60 -16.17 -5.18 24.71
CA ALA A 60 -16.79 -6.11 25.65
C ALA A 60 -17.93 -5.35 26.35
#